data_AF-A0A6P6CNZ2-F1
#
_entry.id   AF-A0A6P6CNZ2-F1
#
_cell.length_a   1.000
_cell.length_b   1.000
_cell.length_c   1.000
_cell.angle_alpha   90.00
_cell.angle_beta   90.00
_cell.angle_gamma   90.00
#
_symmetry.space_group_name_H-M   'P 1'
#
loop_
_entity.id
_entity.type
_entity.pdbx_description
1 polymer ?
#
loop_
_entity_poly.entity_id
_entity_poly.type
_entity_poly.pdbx_seq_one_letter_code
_entity_poly.pdbx_strand_id
1 'polypeptide(L)'
;MLKRPVLLHQPTHFDEFDCPRELQHKQKLFPKWRLPIKVAAVISSLTFLYTLLREVVQPFVTSHQQYFYKIPILVINKVLPVVSITLLALVYLPGVIAAVVQLRNGTKYKKFPHWLDRWMLTRKQFGLLSFFFAILHAIYSLSYPMRRSYRYKLLNWAYQQVQQNKEDAWIEHDVWRMEIYVSLGIVALAILALLAVTSIPSVSDSLTWREFHYIQSKLGIVSLLLGTIHALIFAWNKWVDIKQFVWYTPPTFMMAVFLPIVVLVCKCILFLPCLRKKIMKIRHGWEDATKINKTEISSQL
;
A
#
# COMPACT_ATOMS: atom_id res chain seq x y z
N MET A 1 -44.89 -8.88 -49.73
CA MET A 1 -43.48 -9.17 -50.06
C MET A 1 -42.58 -8.47 -49.04
N LEU A 2 -42.12 -9.16 -48.00
CA LEU A 2 -41.08 -8.66 -47.08
C LEU A 2 -39.83 -9.54 -47.23
N LYS A 3 -38.71 -8.94 -47.67
CA LYS A 3 -37.38 -9.59 -47.72
C LYS A 3 -36.77 -9.58 -46.31
N ARG A 4 -36.39 -10.76 -45.80
CA ARG A 4 -35.44 -10.91 -44.68
C ARG A 4 -34.01 -10.76 -45.21
N PRO A 5 -33.10 -10.04 -44.52
CA PRO A 5 -31.67 -10.14 -44.82
C PRO A 5 -31.10 -11.42 -44.20
N VAL A 6 -30.44 -12.21 -45.05
CA VAL A 6 -29.64 -13.39 -44.68
C VAL A 6 -28.37 -12.92 -43.99
N LEU A 7 -28.13 -13.39 -42.78
CA LEU A 7 -26.92 -13.11 -42.02
C LEU A 7 -25.83 -14.09 -42.49
N LEU A 8 -24.90 -13.60 -43.31
CA LEU A 8 -23.77 -14.39 -43.80
C LEU A 8 -22.79 -14.59 -42.62
N HIS A 9 -22.76 -15.79 -42.04
CA HIS A 9 -21.68 -16.20 -41.16
C HIS A 9 -20.50 -16.65 -42.01
N GLN A 10 -19.42 -15.88 -41.98
CA GLN A 10 -18.16 -16.21 -42.62
C GLN A 10 -17.36 -17.06 -41.61
N PRO A 11 -17.05 -18.34 -41.89
CA PRO A 11 -16.28 -19.15 -40.97
C PRO A 11 -14.80 -18.76 -41.07
N THR A 12 -14.28 -18.10 -40.05
CA THR A 12 -12.83 -18.03 -39.82
C THR A 12 -12.36 -19.43 -39.48
N HIS A 13 -11.57 -20.02 -40.38
CA HIS A 13 -10.91 -21.32 -40.21
C HIS A 13 -10.02 -21.26 -38.96
N PHE A 14 -10.43 -21.91 -37.88
CA PHE A 14 -9.58 -22.24 -36.75
C PHE A 14 -9.14 -23.69 -36.94
N ASP A 15 -7.82 -23.94 -36.99
CA ASP A 15 -7.30 -25.31 -37.00
C ASP A 15 -7.77 -26.04 -35.73
N GLU A 16 -8.32 -27.24 -35.94
CA GLU A 16 -9.05 -28.06 -34.96
C GLU A 16 -8.20 -28.54 -33.76
N PHE A 17 -6.89 -28.25 -33.78
CA PHE A 17 -5.93 -28.61 -32.73
C PHE A 17 -5.40 -27.42 -31.91
N ASP A 18 -5.70 -26.18 -32.28
CA ASP A 18 -5.28 -25.02 -31.50
C ASP A 18 -6.34 -24.68 -30.43
N CYS A 19 -6.02 -24.97 -29.17
CA CYS A 19 -6.83 -24.53 -28.04
C CYS A 19 -6.98 -22.99 -28.12
N PRO A 20 -8.21 -22.45 -28.20
CA PRO A 20 -8.42 -21.01 -28.30
C PRO A 20 -7.69 -20.29 -27.17
N ARG A 21 -6.97 -19.19 -27.46
CA ARG A 21 -6.20 -18.42 -26.45
C ARG A 21 -7.04 -18.03 -25.23
N GLU A 22 -8.35 -17.91 -25.38
CA GLU A 22 -9.33 -17.68 -24.31
C GLU A 22 -9.49 -18.88 -23.36
N LEU A 23 -9.47 -20.11 -23.89
CA LEU A 23 -9.50 -21.36 -23.11
C LEU A 23 -8.16 -21.63 -22.41
N GLN A 24 -7.03 -21.29 -23.02
CA GLN A 24 -5.72 -21.30 -22.33
C GLN A 24 -5.65 -20.30 -21.16
N HIS A 25 -6.39 -19.19 -21.22
CA HIS A 25 -6.47 -18.25 -20.09
C HIS A 25 -7.33 -18.80 -18.94
N LYS A 26 -8.35 -19.60 -19.24
CA LYS A 26 -9.20 -20.29 -18.24
C LYS A 26 -8.42 -21.29 -17.37
N GLN A 27 -7.34 -21.89 -17.87
CA GLN A 27 -6.54 -22.87 -17.12
C GLN A 27 -5.55 -22.24 -16.11
N LYS A 28 -5.29 -20.93 -16.19
CA LYS A 28 -4.31 -20.29 -15.31
C LYS A 28 -4.94 -19.96 -13.96
N LEU A 29 -4.44 -20.58 -12.89
CA LEU A 29 -4.82 -20.23 -11.52
C LEU A 29 -4.33 -18.81 -11.17
N PHE A 30 -5.27 -17.93 -10.83
CA PHE A 30 -5.11 -16.53 -10.38
C PHE A 30 -4.02 -15.71 -11.12
N PRO A 31 -4.07 -15.54 -12.46
CA PRO A 31 -2.98 -14.96 -13.24
C PRO A 31 -2.66 -13.51 -12.85
N LYS A 32 -3.69 -12.71 -12.50
CA LYS A 32 -3.53 -11.31 -12.07
C LYS A 32 -3.00 -11.16 -10.63
N TRP A 33 -3.04 -12.21 -9.82
CA TRP A 33 -2.60 -12.19 -8.42
C TRP A 33 -1.16 -12.66 -8.22
N ARG A 34 -0.57 -13.36 -9.19
CA ARG A 34 0.79 -13.92 -9.07
C ARG A 34 1.84 -12.88 -8.69
N LEU A 35 1.84 -11.72 -9.34
CA LEU A 35 2.79 -10.65 -9.04
C LEU A 35 2.52 -10.02 -7.66
N PRO A 36 1.29 -9.54 -7.35
CA PRO A 36 0.96 -9.02 -6.03
C PRO A 36 1.27 -9.95 -4.86
N ILE A 37 0.94 -11.25 -4.98
CA ILE A 37 1.21 -12.24 -3.93
C ILE A 37 2.71 -12.45 -3.75
N LYS A 38 3.49 -12.57 -4.84
CA LYS A 38 4.96 -12.69 -4.75
C LYS A 38 5.58 -11.47 -4.07
N VAL A 39 5.16 -10.26 -4.46
CA VAL A 39 5.65 -9.01 -3.86
C VAL A 39 5.29 -8.95 -2.38
N ALA A 40 4.04 -9.26 -2.02
CA ALA A 40 3.59 -9.28 -0.62
C ALA A 40 4.36 -10.32 0.21
N ALA A 41 4.61 -11.53 -0.33
CA ALA A 41 5.36 -12.58 0.34
C ALA A 41 6.81 -12.16 0.58
N VAL A 42 7.50 -11.60 -0.43
CA VAL A 42 8.88 -11.12 -0.29
C VAL A 42 8.97 -10.00 0.76
N ILE A 43 8.09 -8.99 0.70
CA ILE A 43 8.08 -7.90 1.69
C ILE A 43 7.80 -8.44 3.09
N SER A 44 6.85 -9.37 3.22
CA SER A 44 6.51 -10.00 4.51
C SER A 44 7.68 -10.77 5.09
N SER A 45 8.32 -11.64 4.31
CA SER A 45 9.47 -12.44 4.73
C SER A 45 10.65 -11.57 5.14
N LEU A 46 11.01 -10.56 4.33
CA LEU A 46 12.11 -9.64 4.65
C LEU A 46 11.81 -8.84 5.93
N THR A 47 10.59 -8.31 6.07
CA THR A 47 10.20 -7.54 7.25
C THR A 47 10.12 -8.43 8.50
N PHE A 48 9.69 -9.68 8.35
CA PHE A 48 9.65 -10.66 9.44
C PHE A 48 11.05 -10.98 9.93
N LEU A 49 11.98 -11.35 9.03
CA LEU A 49 13.37 -11.63 9.38
C LEU A 49 14.03 -10.41 10.05
N TYR A 50 13.80 -9.22 9.48
CA TYR A 50 14.30 -7.96 10.04
C TYR A 50 13.78 -7.69 11.46
N THR A 51 12.47 -7.87 11.67
CA THR A 51 11.85 -7.61 12.98
C THR A 51 12.23 -8.68 13.99
N LEU A 52 12.32 -9.95 13.57
CA LEU A 52 12.77 -11.07 14.40
C LEU A 52 14.20 -10.84 14.89
N LEU A 53 15.09 -10.41 13.99
CA LEU A 53 16.47 -10.07 14.32
C LEU A 53 16.53 -9.01 15.43
N ARG A 54 15.76 -7.93 15.28
CA ARG A 54 15.77 -6.78 16.21
C ARG A 54 15.09 -7.08 17.55
N GLU A 55 13.97 -7.79 17.56
CA GLU A 55 13.13 -7.93 18.76
C GLU A 55 13.41 -9.18 19.59
N VAL A 56 14.03 -10.20 18.97
CA VAL A 56 14.25 -11.52 19.58
C VAL A 56 15.72 -11.88 19.54
N VAL A 57 16.38 -11.87 18.37
CA VAL A 57 17.76 -12.32 18.25
C VAL A 57 18.72 -11.37 18.96
N GLN A 58 18.61 -10.06 18.76
CA GLN A 58 19.55 -9.13 19.39
C GLN A 58 19.50 -9.14 20.92
N PRO A 59 18.31 -9.10 21.58
CA PRO A 59 18.25 -9.22 23.04
C PRO A 59 18.74 -10.56 23.56
N PHE A 60 18.53 -11.64 22.79
CA PHE A 60 19.03 -12.97 23.12
C PHE A 60 20.56 -13.03 23.06
N VAL A 61 21.18 -12.42 22.05
CA VAL A 61 22.64 -12.40 21.89
C VAL A 61 23.33 -11.44 22.87
N THR A 62 22.76 -10.25 23.07
CA THR A 62 23.45 -9.17 23.81
C THR A 62 23.22 -9.24 25.32
N SER A 63 22.03 -9.69 25.74
CA SER A 63 21.61 -9.64 27.15
C SER A 63 21.09 -10.99 27.66
N HIS A 64 21.22 -12.07 26.87
CA HIS A 64 20.73 -13.42 27.18
C HIS A 64 19.25 -13.49 27.59
N GLN A 65 18.44 -12.53 27.13
CA GLN A 65 17.02 -12.46 27.44
C GLN A 65 16.18 -13.23 26.42
N GLN A 66 15.35 -14.15 26.91
CA GLN A 66 14.48 -14.97 26.06
C GLN A 66 13.15 -14.25 25.79
N TYR A 67 12.97 -13.76 24.56
CA TYR A 67 11.77 -13.06 24.11
C TYR A 67 10.99 -13.79 23.00
N PHE A 68 11.11 -15.12 22.90
CA PHE A 68 10.43 -15.92 21.87
C PHE A 68 8.91 -15.77 21.87
N TYR A 69 8.29 -15.50 23.02
CA TYR A 69 6.84 -15.24 23.12
C TYR A 69 6.38 -14.01 22.33
N LYS A 70 7.31 -13.11 21.94
CA LYS A 70 7.00 -11.96 21.09
C LYS A 70 6.67 -12.38 19.65
N ILE A 71 7.15 -13.53 19.18
CA ILE A 71 7.05 -13.96 17.78
C ILE A 71 5.58 -14.02 17.30
N PRO A 72 4.65 -14.74 17.98
CA PRO A 72 3.33 -14.99 17.42
C PRO A 72 2.47 -13.74 17.22
N ILE A 73 2.60 -12.73 18.10
CA ILE A 73 1.74 -11.54 18.05
C ILE A 73 2.54 -10.25 17.85
N LEU A 74 3.58 -10.00 18.65
CA LEU A 74 4.27 -8.70 18.62
C LEU A 74 5.13 -8.53 17.37
N VAL A 75 5.80 -9.58 16.91
CA VAL A 75 6.57 -9.55 15.65
C VAL A 75 5.62 -9.49 14.47
N ILE A 76 4.61 -10.36 14.41
CA ILE A 76 3.62 -10.37 13.32
C ILE A 76 2.90 -9.01 13.23
N ASN A 77 2.47 -8.42 14.34
CA ASN A 77 1.79 -7.12 14.34
C ASN A 77 2.71 -5.93 14.00
N LYS A 78 4.02 -6.14 13.83
CA LYS A 78 4.93 -5.17 13.21
C LYS A 78 5.10 -5.42 11.71
N VAL A 79 4.97 -6.66 11.25
CA VAL A 79 5.07 -7.03 9.83
C VAL A 79 3.81 -6.62 9.07
N LEU A 80 2.63 -6.98 9.58
CA LEU A 80 1.33 -6.72 8.94
C LEU A 80 1.14 -5.26 8.50
N PRO A 81 1.32 -4.23 9.38
CA PRO A 81 1.13 -2.84 8.98
C PRO A 81 2.16 -2.36 7.95
N VAL A 82 3.42 -2.82 8.04
CA VAL A 82 4.47 -2.48 7.06
C VAL A 82 4.09 -3.01 5.68
N VAL A 83 3.66 -4.26 5.59
CA VAL A 83 3.22 -4.87 4.33
C VAL A 83 2.00 -4.13 3.81
N SER A 84 0.99 -3.90 4.65
CA SER A 84 -0.23 -3.18 4.29
C SER A 84 0.05 -1.81 3.66
N ILE A 85 0.81 -0.94 4.36
CA ILE A 85 1.07 0.42 3.90
C ILE A 85 2.02 0.46 2.68
N THR A 86 2.96 -0.47 2.59
CA THR A 86 3.86 -0.59 1.43
C THR A 86 3.07 -1.01 0.19
N LEU A 87 2.21 -2.01 0.30
CA LEU A 87 1.35 -2.42 -0.83
C LEU A 87 0.40 -1.29 -1.24
N LEU A 88 -0.15 -0.52 -0.28
CA LEU A 88 -0.97 0.65 -0.59
C LEU A 88 -0.18 1.71 -1.37
N ALA A 89 1.06 2.01 -0.95
CA ALA A 89 1.93 2.93 -1.68
C ALA A 89 2.22 2.44 -3.11
N LEU A 90 2.42 1.12 -3.30
CA LEU A 90 2.60 0.49 -4.61
C LEU A 90 1.35 0.54 -5.51
N VAL A 91 0.15 0.80 -4.97
CA VAL A 91 -1.05 1.09 -5.78
C VAL A 91 -0.92 2.45 -6.48
N TYR A 92 -0.42 3.47 -5.77
CA TYR A 92 -0.41 4.85 -6.25
C TYR A 92 0.88 5.26 -6.94
N LEU A 93 2.01 4.63 -6.60
CA LEU A 93 3.32 4.88 -7.20
C LEU A 93 3.34 4.76 -8.74
N PRO A 94 2.78 3.73 -9.41
CA PRO A 94 2.82 3.67 -10.87
C PRO A 94 2.03 4.81 -11.52
N GLY A 95 1.00 5.34 -10.84
CA GLY A 95 0.29 6.53 -11.31
C GLY A 95 1.11 7.82 -11.23
N VAL A 96 2.04 7.91 -10.27
CA VAL A 96 3.03 8.99 -10.19
C VAL A 96 4.05 8.85 -11.31
N ILE A 97 4.63 7.66 -11.48
CA ILE A 97 5.61 7.37 -12.54
C ILE A 97 4.99 7.65 -13.91
N ALA A 98 3.77 7.19 -14.17
CA ALA A 98 3.07 7.43 -15.43
C ALA A 98 2.88 8.93 -15.72
N ALA A 99 2.58 9.75 -14.70
CA ALA A 99 2.47 11.19 -14.88
C ALA A 99 3.82 11.84 -15.22
N VAL A 100 4.91 11.40 -14.58
CA VAL A 100 6.27 11.86 -14.90
C VAL A 100 6.67 11.46 -16.32
N VAL A 101 6.39 10.22 -16.73
CA VAL A 101 6.65 9.73 -18.09
C VAL A 101 5.84 10.54 -19.13
N GLN A 102 4.56 10.82 -18.85
CA GLN A 102 3.73 11.69 -19.71
C GLN A 102 4.33 13.09 -19.84
N LEU A 103 4.77 13.70 -18.74
CA LEU A 103 5.43 15.01 -18.76
C LEU A 103 6.77 14.99 -19.51
N ARG A 104 7.54 13.92 -19.37
CA ARG A 104 8.81 13.72 -20.08
C ARG A 104 8.58 13.63 -21.58
N ASN A 105 7.64 12.80 -22.00
CA ASN A 105 7.33 12.55 -23.42
C ASN A 105 6.58 13.71 -24.08
N GLY A 106 5.79 14.47 -23.30
CA GLY A 106 4.99 15.58 -23.84
C GLY A 106 3.76 15.15 -24.63
N THR A 107 3.41 13.86 -24.62
CA THR A 107 2.24 13.29 -25.32
C THR A 107 1.65 12.13 -24.51
N LYS A 108 0.35 11.87 -24.70
CA LYS A 108 -0.34 10.68 -24.14
C LYS A 108 -0.33 9.48 -25.08
N TYR A 109 0.01 9.67 -26.35
CA TYR A 109 -0.12 8.64 -27.39
C TYR A 109 1.05 7.65 -27.40
N LYS A 110 2.18 8.02 -26.76
CA LYS A 110 3.30 7.10 -26.55
C LYS A 110 2.94 6.03 -25.52
N LYS A 111 3.05 4.75 -25.91
CA LYS A 111 2.80 3.60 -25.03
C LYS A 111 3.74 3.61 -23.83
N PHE A 112 3.24 3.18 -22.68
CA PHE A 112 4.07 2.95 -21.51
C PHE A 112 4.99 1.74 -21.73
N PRO A 113 6.17 1.72 -21.08
CA PRO A 113 7.00 0.53 -21.10
C PRO A 113 6.23 -0.66 -20.48
N HIS A 114 6.47 -1.86 -21.00
CA HIS A 114 5.67 -3.04 -20.68
C HIS A 114 5.57 -3.36 -19.17
N TRP A 115 6.64 -3.12 -18.42
CA TRP A 115 6.65 -3.31 -16.97
C TRP A 115 5.69 -2.39 -16.22
N LEU A 116 5.54 -1.13 -16.66
CA LEU A 116 4.67 -0.15 -16.02
C LEU A 116 3.21 -0.44 -16.35
N ASP A 117 2.93 -0.81 -17.59
CA ASP A 117 1.58 -1.20 -18.01
C ASP A 117 1.09 -2.44 -17.23
N ARG A 118 1.93 -3.47 -17.16
CA ARG A 118 1.63 -4.67 -16.36
C ARG A 118 1.38 -4.34 -14.89
N TRP A 119 2.16 -3.44 -14.30
CA TRP A 119 1.96 -2.99 -12.93
C TRP A 119 0.64 -2.22 -12.76
N MET A 120 0.33 -1.29 -13.67
CA MET A 120 -0.92 -0.51 -13.67
C MET A 120 -2.17 -1.40 -13.65
N LEU A 121 -2.13 -2.54 -14.34
CA LEU A 121 -3.22 -3.53 -14.38
C LEU A 121 -3.40 -4.32 -13.06
N THR A 122 -2.37 -4.39 -12.23
CA THR A 122 -2.38 -5.13 -10.95
C THR A 122 -2.73 -4.29 -9.72
N ARG A 123 -2.99 -2.99 -9.91
CA ARG A 123 -3.30 -2.05 -8.81
C ARG A 123 -4.48 -2.48 -7.95
N LYS A 124 -5.52 -3.06 -8.55
CA LYS A 124 -6.68 -3.60 -7.82
C LYS A 124 -6.26 -4.68 -6.82
N GLN A 125 -5.44 -5.64 -7.25
CA GLN A 125 -4.97 -6.74 -6.42
C GLN A 125 -4.03 -6.26 -5.31
N PHE A 126 -3.16 -5.28 -5.59
CA PHE A 126 -2.35 -4.64 -4.56
C PHE A 126 -3.21 -3.94 -3.49
N GLY A 127 -4.25 -3.21 -3.89
CA GLY A 127 -5.17 -2.55 -2.97
C GLY A 127 -5.94 -3.55 -2.09
N LEU A 128 -6.41 -4.65 -2.68
CA LEU A 128 -7.10 -5.70 -1.93
C LEU A 128 -6.18 -6.42 -0.93
N LEU A 129 -4.94 -6.74 -1.31
CA LEU A 129 -3.97 -7.31 -0.37
C LEU A 129 -3.62 -6.32 0.74
N SER A 130 -3.41 -5.05 0.41
CA SER A 130 -3.17 -4.00 1.41
C SER A 130 -4.29 -3.92 2.45
N PHE A 131 -5.55 -3.93 2.01
CA PHE A 131 -6.72 -3.96 2.88
C PHE A 131 -6.77 -5.23 3.75
N PHE A 132 -6.52 -6.40 3.16
CA PHE A 132 -6.46 -7.66 3.91
C PHE A 132 -5.43 -7.61 5.05
N PHE A 133 -4.21 -7.16 4.77
CA PHE A 133 -3.18 -6.99 5.80
C PHE A 133 -3.55 -5.90 6.83
N ALA A 134 -4.28 -4.85 6.42
CA ALA A 134 -4.76 -3.82 7.32
C ALA A 134 -5.79 -4.36 8.33
N ILE A 135 -6.73 -5.20 7.87
CA ILE A 135 -7.70 -5.86 8.77
C ILE A 135 -6.98 -6.78 9.75
N LEU A 136 -6.04 -7.60 9.28
CA LEU A 136 -5.26 -8.45 10.17
C LEU A 136 -4.51 -7.61 11.22
N HIS A 137 -3.87 -6.52 10.81
CA HIS A 137 -3.21 -5.60 11.74
C HIS A 137 -4.19 -5.02 12.78
N ALA A 138 -5.40 -4.64 12.35
CA ALA A 138 -6.43 -4.13 13.26
C ALA A 138 -6.84 -5.19 14.29
N ILE A 139 -7.13 -6.42 13.86
CA ILE A 139 -7.50 -7.53 14.75
C ILE A 139 -6.37 -7.84 15.75
N TYR A 140 -5.13 -7.93 15.26
CA TYR A 140 -3.98 -8.17 16.13
C TYR A 140 -3.79 -7.04 17.15
N SER A 141 -3.99 -5.78 16.74
CA SER A 141 -3.87 -4.61 17.63
C SER A 141 -4.98 -4.57 18.67
N LEU A 142 -6.24 -4.84 18.29
CA LEU A 142 -7.37 -4.91 19.22
C LEU A 142 -7.24 -6.06 20.23
N SER A 143 -6.53 -7.13 19.87
CA SER A 143 -6.26 -8.26 20.78
C SER A 143 -5.19 -7.97 21.85
N TYR A 144 -4.50 -6.82 21.81
CA TYR A 144 -3.42 -6.50 22.74
C TYR A 144 -3.77 -6.64 24.23
N PRO A 145 -4.87 -6.05 24.73
CA PRO A 145 -5.25 -6.14 26.15
C PRO A 145 -5.71 -7.55 26.56
N MET A 146 -6.16 -8.40 25.62
CA MET A 146 -6.61 -9.76 25.92
C MET A 146 -5.46 -10.73 26.27
N ARG A 147 -4.21 -10.35 25.95
CA ARG A 147 -3.05 -11.24 26.12
C ARG A 147 -2.63 -11.35 27.57
N ARG A 148 -2.33 -12.58 28.00
CA ARG A 148 -1.75 -12.87 29.33
C ARG A 148 -0.47 -12.08 29.59
N SER A 149 0.40 -11.92 28.59
CA SER A 149 1.63 -11.14 28.72
C SER A 149 1.38 -9.66 29.04
N TYR A 150 0.30 -9.07 28.52
CA TYR A 150 -0.07 -7.68 28.83
C TYR A 150 -0.64 -7.60 30.26
N ARG A 151 -1.51 -8.55 30.63
CA ARG A 151 -2.05 -8.65 31.99
C ARG A 151 -0.94 -8.73 33.06
N TYR A 152 0.08 -9.58 32.86
CA TYR A 152 1.19 -9.67 33.80
C TYR A 152 2.02 -8.38 33.87
N LYS A 153 2.25 -7.70 32.73
CA LYS A 153 2.92 -6.39 32.74
C LYS A 153 2.12 -5.33 33.50
N LEU A 154 0.81 -5.27 33.29
CA LEU A 154 -0.07 -4.34 33.99
C LEU A 154 -0.02 -4.56 35.51
N LEU A 155 -0.08 -5.81 35.97
CA LEU A 155 0.04 -6.15 37.39
C LEU A 155 1.41 -5.74 37.96
N ASN A 156 2.50 -6.01 37.24
CA ASN A 156 3.84 -5.61 37.67
C ASN A 156 3.99 -4.09 37.75
N TRP A 157 3.44 -3.34 36.78
CA TRP A 157 3.45 -1.88 36.80
C TRP A 157 2.63 -1.31 37.97
N ALA A 158 1.44 -1.86 38.23
CA ALA A 158 0.61 -1.44 39.36
C ALA A 158 1.31 -1.72 40.69
N TYR A 159 1.92 -2.90 40.84
CA TYR A 159 2.70 -3.24 42.04
C TYR A 159 3.90 -2.29 42.24
N GLN A 160 4.67 -2.03 41.18
CA GLN A 160 5.81 -1.10 41.22
C GLN A 160 5.39 0.33 41.56
N GLN A 161 4.25 0.80 41.02
CA GLN A 161 3.71 2.12 41.30
C GLN A 161 3.37 2.29 42.79
N VAL A 162 2.68 1.30 43.38
CA VAL A 162 2.36 1.28 44.81
C VAL A 162 3.63 1.26 45.65
N GLN A 163 4.61 0.43 45.27
CA GLN A 163 5.90 0.36 45.98
C GLN A 163 6.67 1.69 45.94
N GLN A 164 6.47 2.51 44.90
CA GLN A 164 7.07 3.83 44.74
C GLN A 164 6.25 4.96 45.37
N ASN A 165 5.11 4.67 46.02
CA ASN A 165 4.16 5.65 46.56
C ASN A 165 3.76 6.73 45.54
N LYS A 166 3.64 6.35 44.26
CA LYS A 166 3.24 7.27 43.19
C LYS A 166 1.73 7.22 43.00
N GLU A 167 1.03 8.26 43.45
CA GLU A 167 -0.44 8.34 43.40
C GLU A 167 -0.98 8.44 41.96
N ASP A 168 -0.49 9.40 41.18
CA ASP A 168 -0.93 9.62 39.80
C ASP A 168 0.11 9.15 38.78
N ALA A 169 -0.27 8.18 37.94
CA ALA A 169 0.54 7.67 36.85
C ALA A 169 0.21 8.28 35.48
N TRP A 170 -0.67 9.28 35.42
CA TRP A 170 -1.06 9.96 34.20
C TRP A 170 0.10 10.66 33.51
N ILE A 171 0.20 10.47 32.19
CA ILE A 171 1.20 11.10 31.34
C ILE A 171 0.48 11.71 30.13
N GLU A 172 0.13 13.00 30.27
CA GLU A 172 -0.71 13.75 29.32
C GLU A 172 -0.29 13.57 27.85
N HIS A 173 0.99 13.78 27.52
CA HIS A 173 1.48 13.70 26.15
C HIS A 173 1.42 12.28 25.57
N ASP A 174 1.54 11.23 26.40
CA ASP A 174 1.45 9.84 25.94
C ASP A 174 -0.01 9.44 25.65
N VAL A 175 -0.94 9.98 26.43
CA VAL A 175 -2.38 9.85 26.20
C VAL A 175 -2.76 10.52 24.88
N TRP A 176 -2.39 11.79 24.68
CA TRP A 176 -2.65 12.49 23.41
C TRP A 176 -2.11 11.73 22.20
N ARG A 177 -0.87 11.23 22.31
CA ARG A 177 -0.26 10.41 21.27
C ARG A 177 -1.15 9.21 20.95
N MET A 178 -1.53 8.43 21.97
CA MET A 178 -2.36 7.23 21.84
C MET A 178 -3.70 7.52 21.16
N GLU A 179 -4.45 8.49 21.66
CA GLU A 179 -5.79 8.83 21.16
C GLU A 179 -5.76 9.28 19.69
N ILE A 180 -4.79 10.13 19.32
CA ILE A 180 -4.67 10.65 17.96
C ILE A 180 -4.35 9.53 16.97
N TYR A 181 -3.28 8.76 17.19
CA TYR A 181 -2.87 7.78 16.17
C TYR A 181 -3.88 6.65 16.06
N VAL A 182 -4.52 6.22 17.15
CA VAL A 182 -5.57 5.19 17.11
C VAL A 182 -6.76 5.67 16.30
N SER A 183 -7.26 6.87 16.55
CA SER A 183 -8.38 7.46 15.81
C SER A 183 -8.08 7.57 14.30
N LEU A 184 -6.88 8.06 13.94
CA LEU A 184 -6.45 8.13 12.54
C LEU A 184 -6.39 6.75 11.87
N GLY A 185 -5.94 5.72 12.60
CA GLY A 185 -5.89 4.35 12.10
C GLY A 185 -7.29 3.80 11.79
N ILE A 186 -8.27 4.08 12.65
CA ILE A 186 -9.67 3.66 12.46
C ILE A 186 -10.26 4.33 11.21
N VAL A 187 -10.10 5.64 11.06
CA VAL A 187 -10.61 6.37 9.89
C VAL A 187 -9.91 5.91 8.60
N ALA A 188 -8.59 5.71 8.63
CA ALA A 188 -7.84 5.19 7.49
C ALA A 188 -8.36 3.82 7.03
N LEU A 189 -8.61 2.91 7.98
CA LEU A 189 -9.16 1.57 7.72
C LEU A 189 -10.58 1.63 7.17
N ALA A 190 -11.43 2.51 7.70
CA ALA A 190 -12.79 2.73 7.20
C ALA A 190 -12.77 3.17 5.72
N ILE A 191 -11.87 4.07 5.34
CA ILE A 191 -11.70 4.47 3.94
C ILE A 191 -11.17 3.29 3.10
N LEU A 192 -10.21 2.49 3.58
CA LEU A 192 -9.77 1.29 2.86
C LEU A 192 -10.92 0.29 2.64
N ALA A 193 -11.83 0.15 3.61
CA ALA A 193 -13.01 -0.69 3.46
C ALA A 193 -13.91 -0.21 2.32
N LEU A 194 -14.13 1.12 2.17
CA LEU A 194 -14.85 1.69 1.03
C LEU A 194 -14.17 1.36 -0.31
N LEU A 195 -12.83 1.44 -0.37
CA LEU A 195 -12.06 1.08 -1.57
C LEU A 195 -12.19 -0.41 -1.92
N ALA A 196 -12.22 -1.28 -0.90
CA ALA A 196 -12.38 -2.72 -1.06
C ALA A 196 -13.80 -3.09 -1.51
N VAL A 197 -14.83 -2.49 -0.90
CA VAL A 197 -16.24 -2.70 -1.28
C VAL A 197 -16.50 -2.25 -2.71
N THR A 198 -15.99 -1.08 -3.11
CA THR A 198 -16.10 -0.59 -4.49
C THR A 198 -15.24 -1.37 -5.50
N SER A 199 -14.40 -2.31 -5.03
CA SER A 199 -13.69 -3.24 -5.90
C SER A 199 -14.50 -4.50 -6.24
N ILE A 200 -15.65 -4.72 -5.61
CA ILE A 200 -16.58 -5.80 -5.97
C ILE A 200 -17.22 -5.48 -7.33
N PRO A 201 -17.26 -6.41 -8.30
CA PRO A 201 -17.79 -6.13 -9.64
C PRO A 201 -19.19 -5.53 -9.63
N SER A 202 -20.12 -6.10 -8.86
CA SER A 202 -21.51 -5.60 -8.78
C SER A 202 -21.62 -4.14 -8.31
N VAL A 203 -20.73 -3.69 -7.43
CA VAL A 203 -20.66 -2.29 -6.96
C VAL A 203 -19.89 -1.41 -7.93
N SER A 204 -18.81 -1.93 -8.50
CA SER A 204 -18.00 -1.18 -9.48
C SER A 204 -18.79 -0.88 -10.75
N ASP A 205 -19.62 -1.82 -11.21
CA ASP A 205 -20.39 -1.71 -12.44
C ASP A 205 -21.65 -0.84 -12.27
N SER A 206 -22.06 -0.56 -11.03
CA SER A 206 -23.17 0.36 -10.72
C SER A 206 -22.75 1.83 -10.59
N LEU A 207 -21.45 2.12 -10.60
CA LEU A 207 -20.91 3.47 -10.42
C LEU A 207 -20.52 4.08 -11.76
N THR A 208 -20.76 5.37 -11.92
CA THR A 208 -20.18 6.12 -13.04
C THR A 208 -18.65 6.16 -12.92
N TRP A 209 -17.96 6.33 -14.04
CA TRP A 209 -16.49 6.45 -14.03
C TRP A 209 -15.99 7.59 -13.13
N ARG A 210 -16.75 8.69 -13.04
CA ARG A 210 -16.41 9.84 -12.19
C ARG A 210 -16.46 9.46 -10.70
N GLU A 211 -17.49 8.74 -10.27
CA GLU A 211 -17.66 8.28 -8.89
C GLU A 211 -16.59 7.24 -8.54
N PHE A 212 -16.41 6.22 -9.39
CA PHE A 212 -15.38 5.21 -9.20
C PHE A 212 -13.98 5.83 -9.12
N HIS A 213 -13.66 6.76 -10.02
CA HIS A 213 -12.38 7.46 -10.02
C HIS A 213 -12.20 8.32 -8.77
N TYR A 214 -13.26 8.99 -8.29
CA TYR A 214 -13.20 9.77 -7.06
C TYR A 214 -12.84 8.88 -5.86
N ILE A 215 -13.53 7.76 -5.70
CA ILE A 215 -13.29 6.81 -4.60
C ILE A 215 -11.87 6.23 -4.71
N GLN A 216 -11.55 5.59 -5.82
CA GLN A 216 -10.27 4.87 -6.00
C GLN A 216 -9.04 5.79 -6.05
N SER A 217 -9.19 7.04 -6.50
CA SER A 217 -8.07 7.99 -6.60
C SER A 217 -8.00 9.00 -5.45
N LYS A 218 -9.11 9.63 -5.05
CA LYS A 218 -9.10 10.71 -4.04
C LYS A 218 -9.16 10.14 -2.64
N LEU A 219 -10.16 9.33 -2.34
CA LEU A 219 -10.24 8.65 -1.05
C LEU A 219 -9.07 7.68 -0.87
N GLY A 220 -8.63 7.06 -1.97
CA GLY A 220 -7.41 6.29 -2.04
C GLY A 220 -6.15 6.98 -1.50
N ILE A 221 -5.83 8.16 -2.02
CA ILE A 221 -4.65 8.91 -1.55
C ILE A 221 -4.83 9.47 -0.14
N VAL A 222 -6.07 9.81 0.25
CA VAL A 222 -6.39 10.22 1.62
C VAL A 222 -6.13 9.07 2.60
N SER A 223 -6.51 7.85 2.25
CA SER A 223 -6.21 6.67 3.08
C SER A 223 -4.70 6.45 3.24
N LEU A 224 -3.91 6.60 2.17
CA LEU A 224 -2.44 6.53 2.26
C LEU A 224 -1.87 7.64 3.17
N LEU A 225 -2.40 8.87 3.07
CA LEU A 225 -2.00 9.99 3.92
C LEU A 225 -2.32 9.69 5.40
N LEU A 226 -3.56 9.32 5.71
CA LEU A 226 -3.98 9.02 7.09
C LEU A 226 -3.21 7.84 7.68
N GLY A 227 -2.99 6.76 6.91
CA GLY A 227 -2.17 5.62 7.33
C GLY A 227 -0.71 6.01 7.58
N THR A 228 -0.16 6.93 6.79
CA THR A 228 1.20 7.46 7.02
C THR A 228 1.25 8.30 8.29
N ILE A 229 0.30 9.22 8.48
CA ILE A 229 0.23 10.07 9.69
C ILE A 229 0.01 9.20 10.93
N HIS A 230 -0.84 8.17 10.87
CA HIS A 230 -1.02 7.17 11.93
C HIS A 230 0.33 6.59 12.39
N ALA A 231 1.18 6.17 11.45
CA ALA A 231 2.52 5.64 11.76
C ALA A 231 3.50 6.71 12.27
N LEU A 232 3.43 7.95 11.75
CA LEU A 232 4.27 9.06 12.19
C LEU A 232 3.96 9.48 13.63
N ILE A 233 2.67 9.65 13.97
CA ILE A 233 2.21 10.00 15.32
C ILE A 233 2.48 8.85 16.29
N PHE A 234 2.31 7.59 15.87
CA PHE A 234 2.75 6.43 16.66
C PHE A 234 4.24 6.53 17.08
N ALA A 235 5.07 7.11 16.22
CA ALA A 235 6.49 7.28 16.43
C ALA A 235 6.89 8.58 17.14
N TRP A 236 5.95 9.48 17.49
CA TRP A 236 6.11 10.70 18.30
C TRP A 236 7.56 11.19 18.55
N ASN A 237 8.19 10.74 19.64
CA ASN A 237 9.58 11.06 20.03
C ASN A 237 10.57 9.92 19.75
N LYS A 238 10.13 8.78 19.20
CA LYS A 238 10.98 7.63 18.84
C LYS A 238 11.96 7.92 17.70
N TRP A 239 11.79 9.03 16.99
CA TRP A 239 12.69 9.45 15.91
C TRP A 239 14.08 9.86 16.39
N VAL A 240 14.15 10.45 17.58
CA VAL A 240 15.40 10.98 18.17
C VAL A 240 16.00 10.05 19.22
N ASP A 241 15.27 9.01 19.60
CA ASP A 241 15.72 8.04 20.60
C ASP A 241 16.74 7.06 20.00
N ILE A 242 18.00 7.21 20.39
CA ILE A 242 19.12 6.38 19.95
C ILE A 242 18.90 4.90 20.31
N LYS A 243 18.14 4.61 21.38
CA LYS A 243 17.83 3.23 21.81
C LYS A 243 17.00 2.47 20.77
N GLN A 244 16.37 3.17 19.83
CA GLN A 244 15.64 2.53 18.73
C GLN A 244 16.56 1.91 17.68
N PHE A 245 17.83 2.31 17.60
CA PHE A 245 18.79 1.82 16.63
C PHE A 245 19.54 0.61 17.19
N VAL A 246 19.08 -0.58 16.83
CA VAL A 246 19.65 -1.85 17.30
C VAL A 246 20.67 -2.32 16.26
N TRP A 247 21.94 -2.47 16.66
CA TRP A 247 23.04 -2.81 15.73
C TRP A 247 23.04 -1.96 14.45
N TYR A 248 22.92 -0.63 14.60
CA TYR A 248 22.83 0.34 13.50
C TYR A 248 21.60 0.21 12.58
N THR A 249 20.68 -0.72 12.86
CA THR A 249 19.46 -0.89 12.07
C THR A 249 18.33 0.03 12.58
N PRO A 250 17.63 0.77 11.70
CA PRO A 250 16.58 1.70 12.10
C PRO A 250 15.33 0.97 12.64
N PRO A 251 14.48 1.63 13.44
CA PRO A 251 13.20 1.06 13.83
C PRO A 251 12.29 0.77 12.63
N THR A 252 11.56 -0.35 12.72
CA THR A 252 10.70 -0.86 11.63
C THR A 252 9.71 0.19 11.08
N PHE A 253 9.23 1.13 11.90
CA PHE A 253 8.32 2.18 11.44
C PHE A 253 8.99 3.13 10.42
N MET A 254 10.30 3.39 10.51
CA MET A 254 11.00 4.27 9.55
C MET A 254 11.00 3.64 8.16
N MET A 255 11.22 2.33 8.08
CA MET A 255 11.12 1.58 6.83
C MET A 255 9.69 1.59 6.29
N ALA A 256 8.69 1.52 7.17
CA ALA A 256 7.28 1.51 6.80
C ALA A 256 6.82 2.81 6.12
N VAL A 257 7.23 3.96 6.65
CA VAL A 257 6.75 5.27 6.17
C VAL A 257 7.55 5.82 5.00
N PHE A 258 8.75 5.31 4.73
CA PHE A 258 9.64 5.82 3.68
C PHE A 258 8.96 5.86 2.30
N LEU A 259 8.48 4.72 1.80
CA LEU A 259 7.85 4.63 0.48
C LEU A 259 6.54 5.44 0.38
N PRO A 260 5.60 5.36 1.37
CA PRO A 260 4.43 6.23 1.41
C PRO A 260 4.75 7.73 1.35
N ILE A 261 5.75 8.19 2.10
CA ILE A 261 6.17 9.60 2.10
C ILE A 261 6.66 10.00 0.71
N VAL A 262 7.50 9.20 0.07
CA VAL A 262 7.98 9.46 -1.29
C VAL A 262 6.79 9.60 -2.25
N VAL A 263 5.82 8.69 -2.21
CA VAL A 263 4.62 8.74 -3.06
C VAL A 263 3.80 10.01 -2.80
N LEU A 264 3.59 10.37 -1.54
CA LEU A 264 2.83 11.56 -1.14
C LEU A 264 3.53 12.85 -1.58
N VAL A 265 4.84 12.97 -1.35
CA VAL A 265 5.64 14.13 -1.78
C VAL A 265 5.60 14.27 -3.30
N CYS A 266 5.85 13.20 -4.05
CA CYS A 266 5.75 13.25 -5.51
C CYS A 266 4.34 13.62 -5.97
N LYS A 267 3.29 13.14 -5.29
CA LYS A 267 1.90 13.54 -5.58
C LYS A 267 1.66 15.02 -5.33
N CYS A 268 2.16 15.56 -4.22
CA CYS A 268 2.07 16.99 -3.91
C CYS A 268 2.76 17.83 -4.99
N ILE A 269 3.97 17.44 -5.41
CA ILE A 269 4.70 18.10 -6.50
C ILE A 269 3.87 18.08 -7.79
N LEU A 270 3.35 16.92 -8.20
CA LEU A 270 2.52 16.80 -9.41
C LEU A 270 1.18 17.55 -9.32
N PHE A 271 0.74 17.92 -8.11
CA PHE A 271 -0.47 18.70 -7.89
C PHE A 271 -0.25 20.21 -8.01
N LEU A 272 1.01 20.68 -8.00
CA LEU A 272 1.36 22.08 -8.22
C LEU A 272 0.71 22.62 -9.51
N PRO A 273 0.15 23.84 -9.53
CA PRO A 273 -0.65 24.34 -10.64
C PRO A 273 0.03 24.25 -12.01
N CYS A 274 1.34 24.51 -12.09
CA CYS A 274 2.12 24.45 -13.32
C CYS A 274 2.14 23.04 -13.93
N LEU A 275 2.52 22.04 -13.12
CA LEU A 275 2.60 20.64 -13.54
C LEU A 275 1.20 20.06 -13.79
N ARG A 276 0.24 20.35 -12.90
CA ARG A 276 -1.12 19.85 -13.03
C ARG A 276 -1.79 20.34 -14.32
N LYS A 277 -1.67 21.63 -14.65
CA LYS A 277 -2.21 22.19 -15.91
C LYS A 277 -1.56 21.52 -17.12
N LYS A 278 -0.24 21.31 -17.10
CA LYS A 278 0.47 20.62 -18.20
C LYS A 278 0.04 19.16 -18.35
N ILE A 279 -0.06 18.40 -17.24
CA ILE A 279 -0.54 17.01 -17.26
C ILE A 279 -1.97 16.94 -17.80
N MET A 280 -2.85 17.86 -17.37
CA MET A 280 -4.23 17.89 -17.88
C MET A 280 -4.27 18.19 -19.37
N LYS A 281 -3.50 19.16 -19.87
CA LYS A 281 -3.38 19.42 -21.32
C LYS A 281 -2.97 18.14 -22.08
N ILE A 282 -1.90 17.47 -21.63
CA ILE A 282 -1.41 16.22 -22.26
C ILE A 282 -2.51 15.15 -22.27
N ARG A 283 -3.25 14.99 -21.16
CA ARG A 283 -4.35 14.01 -21.06
C ARG A 283 -5.54 14.35 -21.96
N HIS A 284 -5.80 15.63 -22.19
CA HIS A 284 -6.79 16.10 -23.18
C HIS A 284 -6.30 15.98 -24.63
N GLY A 285 -5.06 15.53 -24.88
CA GLY A 285 -4.53 15.29 -26.23
C GLY A 285 -3.57 16.35 -26.74
N TRP A 286 -3.13 17.29 -25.89
CA TRP A 286 -2.09 18.23 -26.26
C TRP A 286 -0.72 17.54 -26.41
N GLU A 287 0.04 17.97 -27.41
CA GLU A 287 1.35 17.45 -27.77
C GLU A 287 2.41 18.54 -27.75
N ASP A 288 3.54 18.27 -27.09
CA ASP A 288 4.69 19.18 -27.02
C ASP A 288 5.59 18.96 -28.24
N ALA A 289 5.38 19.72 -29.31
CA ALA A 289 6.11 19.60 -30.58
C ALA A 289 7.63 19.62 -30.42
N THR A 290 8.16 20.40 -29.46
CA THR A 290 9.60 20.47 -29.19
C THR A 290 10.20 19.16 -28.67
N LYS A 291 9.39 18.37 -27.96
CA LYS A 291 9.82 17.09 -27.37
C LYS A 291 9.60 15.93 -28.32
N ILE A 292 8.56 15.99 -29.14
CA ILE A 292 8.27 14.99 -30.18
C ILE A 292 9.39 15.01 -31.22
N ASN A 293 9.69 16.19 -31.77
CA ASN A 293 10.74 16.34 -32.79
C ASN A 293 12.12 15.88 -32.28
N LYS A 294 12.47 16.17 -31.01
CA LYS A 294 13.71 15.65 -30.39
C LYS A 294 13.74 14.13 -30.24
N THR A 295 12.58 13.50 -30.03
CA THR A 295 12.48 12.04 -29.87
C THR A 295 12.57 11.34 -31.23
N GLU A 296 11.99 11.93 -32.28
CA GLU A 296 12.11 11.43 -33.66
C GLU A 296 13.56 11.49 -34.14
N ILE A 297 14.24 12.62 -33.93
CA ILE A 297 15.67 12.79 -34.29
C ILE A 297 16.57 11.79 -33.53
N SER A 298 16.29 11.50 -32.25
CA SER A 298 17.06 10.51 -31.48
C SER A 298 16.74 9.04 -31.83
N SER A 299 15.68 8.77 -32.60
CA SER A 299 15.34 7.43 -33.07
C SER A 299 15.84 7.13 -34.48
N GLN A 300 16.36 8.15 -35.18
CA GLN A 300 16.95 8.06 -36.51
C GLN A 300 18.50 8.04 -36.49
N LEU A 301 19.10 8.16 -35.31
CA LEU A 301 20.53 7.97 -35.03
C LEU A 301 20.74 6.64 -34.30
#